data_AF-A0A957HDW5-F1
#
_entry.id   AF-A0A957HDW5-F1
#
_cell.length_a   1.000
_cell.length_b   1.000
_cell.length_c   1.000
_cell.angle_alpha   90.00
_cell.angle_beta   90.00
_cell.angle_gamma   90.00
#
_symmetry.space_group_name_H-M   'P 1'
#
loop_
_entity.id
_entity.type
_entity.pdbx_description
1 polymer ?
#
loop_
_entity_poly.entity_id
_entity_poly.type
_entity_poly.pdbx_seq_one_letter_code
_entity_poly.pdbx_strand_id
1 'polypeptide(L)'
;LQAEELRTAGAPQAYAAYTRVLEAQAQLEQVLAGPSQSQIDSAQANITQAENQVERAEVAYNRTILQAPIEGIISALNVEVGGLIVPGVSVLELTDISPLALTVQVDEIDIGLVEVGLPVRVELDGLPDVQFPATVSSIAPLGTPSGGIVSYDVGIALQTDDSRVRIGMTAEATIVIEEQSEVLVVPNLYIRRDRASGQTFVNVLRDDDTVEEIEITLGMQGRDTSEVVSGLQEGDLVAIDLGGGGVNFLEGR
;
A
#
# COMPACT_ATOMS: atom_id res chain seq x y z
N LEU A 1 44.17 72.25 -24.68
CA LEU A 1 44.90 73.53 -24.57
C LEU A 1 46.19 73.53 -25.39
N GLN A 2 47.17 72.63 -25.14
CA GLN A 2 48.46 72.61 -25.87
C GLN A 2 48.37 72.24 -27.36
N ALA A 3 47.45 71.36 -27.76
CA ALA A 3 47.23 71.01 -29.17
C ALA A 3 46.71 72.19 -30.01
N GLU A 4 45.86 73.03 -29.40
CA GLU A 4 45.18 74.11 -30.09
C GLU A 4 46.11 75.29 -30.34
N GLU A 5 47.05 75.53 -29.42
CA GLU A 5 48.18 76.46 -29.57
C GLU A 5 49.16 76.02 -30.67
N LEU A 6 49.45 74.71 -30.78
CA LEU A 6 50.31 74.18 -31.85
C LEU A 6 49.63 74.24 -33.23
N ARG A 7 48.29 74.18 -33.28
CA ARG A 7 47.50 74.36 -34.51
C ARG A 7 47.51 75.81 -34.99
N THR A 8 47.43 76.79 -34.10
CA THR A 8 47.44 78.23 -34.43
C THR A 8 48.84 78.80 -34.67
N ALA A 9 49.90 78.19 -34.16
CA ALA A 9 51.29 78.63 -34.32
C ALA A 9 51.98 78.21 -35.65
N GLY A 10 51.27 77.58 -36.59
CA GLY A 10 51.81 77.26 -37.92
C GLY A 10 52.85 76.12 -37.96
N ALA A 11 52.83 75.21 -36.97
CA ALA A 11 53.73 74.06 -36.88
C ALA A 11 52.99 72.73 -37.14
N PRO A 12 52.59 72.44 -38.39
CA PRO A 12 51.71 71.30 -38.72
C PRO A 12 52.33 69.93 -38.36
N GLN A 13 53.66 69.82 -38.40
CA GLN A 13 54.35 68.57 -38.02
C GLN A 13 54.32 68.31 -36.51
N ALA A 14 54.47 69.35 -35.67
CA ALA A 14 54.43 69.23 -34.22
C ALA A 14 53.00 68.92 -33.73
N TYR A 15 52.00 69.54 -34.35
CA TYR A 15 50.60 69.24 -34.11
C TYR A 15 50.25 67.78 -34.47
N ALA A 16 50.68 67.30 -35.65
CA ALA A 16 50.45 65.92 -36.08
C ALA A 16 51.16 64.87 -35.20
N ALA A 17 52.36 65.19 -34.68
CA ALA A 17 53.04 64.32 -33.72
C ALA A 17 52.31 64.27 -32.38
N TYR A 18 51.77 65.41 -31.90
CA TYR A 18 51.01 65.48 -30.66
C TYR A 18 49.67 64.73 -30.76
N THR A 19 48.92 64.86 -31.86
CA THR A 19 47.68 64.09 -32.06
C THR A 19 47.95 62.59 -32.08
N ARG A 20 49.05 62.14 -32.69
CA ARG A 20 49.46 60.72 -32.67
C ARG A 20 49.79 60.22 -31.27
N VAL A 21 50.44 61.03 -30.42
CA VAL A 21 50.71 60.65 -29.02
C VAL A 21 49.41 60.55 -28.23
N LEU A 22 48.48 61.49 -28.45
CA LEU A 22 47.19 61.52 -27.75
C LEU A 22 46.29 60.35 -28.19
N GLU A 23 46.28 60.03 -29.48
CA GLU A 23 45.66 58.81 -30.02
C GLU A 23 46.29 57.56 -29.41
N ALA A 24 47.62 57.45 -29.39
CA ALA A 24 48.33 56.31 -28.80
C ALA A 24 48.09 56.17 -27.28
N GLN A 25 47.95 57.28 -26.54
CA GLN A 25 47.59 57.29 -25.12
C GLN A 25 46.15 56.84 -24.90
N ALA A 26 45.20 57.35 -25.69
CA ALA A 26 43.80 56.92 -25.63
C ALA A 26 43.66 55.41 -25.97
N GLN A 27 44.48 54.93 -26.91
CA GLN A 27 44.52 53.52 -27.29
C GLN A 27 45.13 52.65 -26.19
N LEU A 28 46.18 53.13 -25.52
CA LEU A 28 46.78 52.46 -24.36
C LEU A 28 45.80 52.39 -23.19
N GLU A 29 45.05 53.46 -22.90
CA GLU A 29 44.00 53.46 -21.88
C GLU A 29 42.88 52.47 -22.20
N GLN A 30 42.45 52.37 -23.46
CA GLN A 30 41.47 51.36 -23.87
C GLN A 30 41.98 49.93 -23.67
N VAL A 31 43.25 49.67 -23.97
CA VAL A 31 43.85 48.34 -23.78
C VAL A 31 44.02 48.02 -22.29
N LEU A 32 44.38 49.01 -21.46
CA LEU A 32 44.54 48.85 -20.01
C LEU A 32 43.22 48.73 -19.25
N ALA A 33 42.14 49.37 -19.72
CA ALA A 33 40.82 49.34 -19.08
C ALA A 33 40.18 47.94 -19.06
N GLY A 34 40.70 47.01 -19.87
CA GLY A 34 40.20 45.63 -19.93
C GLY A 34 38.78 45.54 -20.50
N PRO A 35 38.14 44.36 -20.40
CA PRO A 35 36.77 44.20 -20.86
C PRO A 35 35.80 45.02 -20.00
N SER A 36 34.85 45.69 -20.64
CA SER A 36 33.81 46.45 -19.94
C SER A 36 32.90 45.52 -19.13
N GLN A 37 32.23 46.05 -18.09
CA GLN A 37 31.27 45.26 -17.32
C GLN A 37 30.22 44.58 -18.22
N SER A 38 29.76 45.27 -19.27
CA SER A 38 28.83 44.70 -20.26
C SER A 38 29.43 43.52 -21.03
N GLN A 39 30.73 43.53 -21.33
CA GLN A 39 31.41 42.39 -21.97
C GLN A 39 31.54 41.21 -21.01
N ILE A 40 31.83 41.47 -19.73
CA ILE A 40 31.89 40.45 -18.68
C ILE A 40 30.50 39.82 -18.48
N ASP A 41 29.45 40.64 -18.35
CA ASP A 41 28.07 40.18 -18.19
C ASP A 41 27.60 39.36 -19.41
N SER A 42 27.98 39.78 -20.63
CA SER A 42 27.67 39.02 -21.85
C SER A 42 28.39 37.69 -21.89
N ALA A 43 29.68 37.65 -21.51
CA ALA A 43 30.44 36.41 -21.42
C ALA A 43 29.85 35.46 -20.35
N GLN A 44 29.43 36.00 -19.20
CA GLN A 44 28.77 35.23 -18.16
C GLN A 44 27.41 34.68 -18.64
N ALA A 45 26.61 35.47 -19.33
CA ALA A 45 25.36 35.02 -19.93
C ALA A 45 25.59 33.91 -20.96
N ASN A 46 26.65 34.00 -21.77
CA ASN A 46 27.04 32.96 -22.72
C ASN A 46 27.48 31.67 -22.01
N ILE A 47 28.22 31.77 -20.90
CA ILE A 47 28.60 30.62 -20.07
C ILE A 47 27.33 29.95 -19.53
N THR A 48 26.44 30.72 -18.89
CA THR A 48 25.19 30.19 -18.36
C THR A 48 24.30 29.59 -19.45
N GLN A 49 24.27 30.18 -20.65
CA GLN A 49 23.55 29.60 -21.78
C GLN A 49 24.16 28.27 -22.22
N ALA A 50 25.49 28.16 -22.26
CA ALA A 50 26.20 26.94 -22.60
C ALA A 50 26.00 25.84 -21.53
N GLU A 51 26.05 26.19 -20.24
CA GLU A 51 25.79 25.29 -19.11
C GLU A 51 24.36 24.72 -19.19
N ASN A 52 23.36 25.57 -19.44
CA ASN A 52 21.97 25.12 -19.64
C ASN A 52 21.82 24.18 -20.85
N GLN A 53 22.63 24.34 -21.90
CA GLN A 53 22.62 23.43 -23.05
C GLN A 53 23.21 22.07 -22.68
N VAL A 54 24.29 22.04 -21.91
CA VAL A 54 24.88 20.80 -21.38
C VAL A 54 23.87 20.07 -20.50
N GLU A 55 23.25 20.76 -19.53
CA GLU A 55 22.25 20.16 -18.64
C GLU A 55 21.07 19.57 -19.42
N ARG A 56 20.57 20.27 -20.44
CA ARG A 56 19.50 19.76 -21.31
C ARG A 56 19.93 18.51 -22.09
N ALA A 57 21.17 18.48 -22.58
CA ALA A 57 21.70 17.32 -23.29
C ALA A 57 21.88 16.12 -22.33
N GLU A 58 22.32 16.35 -21.10
CA GLU A 58 22.42 15.33 -20.06
C GLU A 58 21.05 14.76 -19.67
N VAL A 59 20.05 15.61 -19.46
CA VAL A 59 18.67 15.16 -19.20
C VAL A 59 18.11 14.37 -20.39
N ALA A 60 18.36 14.80 -21.61
CA ALA A 60 17.95 14.08 -22.81
C ALA A 60 18.62 12.71 -22.92
N TYR A 61 19.92 12.61 -22.61
CA TYR A 61 20.66 11.35 -22.55
C TYR A 61 20.12 10.43 -21.45
N ASN A 62 19.92 10.94 -20.23
CA ASN A 62 19.41 10.13 -19.12
C ASN A 62 18.01 9.59 -19.42
N ARG A 63 17.18 10.33 -20.17
CA ARG A 63 15.86 9.83 -20.64
C ARG A 63 15.94 8.70 -21.67
N THR A 64 17.10 8.44 -22.26
CA THR A 64 17.31 7.26 -23.12
C THR A 64 17.58 5.99 -22.32
N ILE A 65 17.91 6.12 -21.03
CA ILE A 65 18.15 5.01 -20.11
C ILE A 65 16.91 4.84 -19.25
N LEU A 66 16.17 3.75 -19.49
CA LEU A 66 15.03 3.40 -18.65
C LEU A 66 15.53 2.62 -17.43
N GLN A 67 15.49 3.28 -16.27
CA GLN A 67 15.80 2.66 -14.98
C GLN A 67 14.51 2.29 -14.25
N ALA A 68 14.50 1.12 -13.61
CA ALA A 68 13.39 0.70 -12.77
C ALA A 68 13.23 1.67 -11.57
N PRO A 69 12.05 2.25 -11.34
CA PRO A 69 11.82 3.15 -10.21
C PRO A 69 11.70 2.43 -8.86
N ILE A 70 11.40 1.13 -8.89
CA ILE A 70 11.23 0.25 -7.74
C ILE A 70 11.89 -1.09 -8.02
N GLU A 71 12.09 -1.91 -6.98
CA GLU A 71 12.37 -3.33 -7.14
C GLU A 71 11.08 -4.08 -7.47
N GLY A 72 11.18 -5.17 -8.23
CA GLY A 72 10.00 -5.94 -8.64
C GLY A 72 10.30 -6.89 -9.80
N ILE A 73 9.24 -7.49 -10.32
CA ILE A 73 9.29 -8.42 -11.46
C ILE A 73 8.68 -7.74 -12.68
N ILE A 74 9.30 -7.94 -13.84
CA ILE A 74 8.74 -7.48 -15.12
C ILE A 74 7.56 -8.38 -15.49
N SER A 75 6.35 -7.85 -15.35
CA SER A 75 5.09 -8.56 -15.64
C SER A 75 4.74 -8.54 -17.12
N ALA A 76 5.11 -7.47 -17.82
CA ALA A 76 4.92 -7.35 -19.26
C ALA A 76 6.05 -6.53 -19.89
N LEU A 77 6.45 -6.93 -21.10
CA LEU A 77 7.34 -6.15 -21.96
C LEU A 77 6.61 -5.89 -23.27
N ASN A 78 6.25 -4.64 -23.52
CA ASN A 78 5.40 -4.23 -24.64
C ASN A 78 6.19 -3.69 -25.83
N VAL A 79 7.50 -3.94 -25.86
CA VAL A 79 8.40 -3.43 -26.89
C VAL A 79 9.36 -4.50 -27.39
N GLU A 80 9.83 -4.32 -28.60
CA GLU A 80 10.82 -5.18 -29.24
C GLU A 80 12.09 -4.41 -29.57
N VAL A 81 13.22 -5.11 -29.58
CA VAL A 81 14.51 -4.53 -29.94
C VAL A 81 14.47 -4.01 -31.38
N GLY A 82 14.79 -2.73 -31.56
CA GLY A 82 14.73 -2.06 -32.86
C GLY A 82 13.36 -1.45 -33.19
N GLY A 83 12.36 -1.62 -32.33
CA GLY A 83 11.07 -0.94 -32.45
C GLY A 83 11.17 0.56 -32.19
N LEU A 84 10.29 1.34 -32.82
CA LEU A 84 10.14 2.77 -32.55
C LEU A 84 9.16 2.97 -31.40
N ILE A 85 9.56 3.71 -30.37
CA ILE A 85 8.73 4.03 -29.21
C ILE A 85 8.41 5.53 -29.23
N VAL A 86 7.13 5.86 -29.07
CA VAL A 86 6.66 7.25 -28.96
C VAL A 86 6.60 7.63 -27.47
N PRO A 87 7.01 8.85 -27.08
CA PRO A 87 6.86 9.32 -25.70
C PRO A 87 5.43 9.15 -25.19
N GLY A 88 5.28 8.60 -23.99
CA GLY A 88 3.98 8.36 -23.35
C GLY A 88 3.42 6.95 -23.52
N VAL A 89 4.04 6.09 -24.32
CA VAL A 89 3.67 4.67 -24.42
C VAL A 89 4.35 3.89 -23.30
N SER A 90 3.60 3.03 -22.61
CA SER A 90 4.16 2.13 -21.59
C SER A 90 5.02 1.05 -22.24
N VAL A 91 6.30 1.01 -21.87
CA VAL A 91 7.30 0.10 -22.44
C VAL A 91 7.33 -1.24 -21.72
N LEU A 92 7.19 -1.20 -20.39
CA LEU A 92 7.23 -2.35 -19.52
C LEU A 92 6.29 -2.13 -18.34
N GLU A 93 5.81 -3.22 -17.77
CA GLU A 93 5.08 -3.23 -16.51
C GLU A 93 5.96 -3.90 -15.46
N LEU A 94 6.20 -3.19 -14.36
CA LEU A 94 6.99 -3.64 -13.24
C LEU A 94 6.06 -3.79 -12.04
N THR A 95 5.99 -5.00 -11.49
CA THR A 95 5.09 -5.32 -10.39
C THR A 95 5.91 -5.73 -9.18
N ASP A 96 5.70 -5.03 -8.07
CA ASP A 96 6.17 -5.46 -6.76
C ASP A 96 5.24 -6.58 -6.25
N ILE A 97 5.84 -7.69 -5.84
CA ILE A 97 5.12 -8.87 -5.37
C ILE A 97 5.37 -9.14 -3.88
N SER A 98 6.09 -8.25 -3.18
CA SER A 98 6.53 -8.48 -1.81
C SER A 98 6.30 -7.26 -0.91
N PRO A 99 5.36 -7.31 0.04
CA PRO A 99 4.52 -8.46 0.40
C PRO A 99 3.34 -8.65 -0.56
N LEU A 100 2.87 -9.89 -0.70
CA LEU A 100 1.60 -10.17 -1.37
C LEU A 100 0.45 -9.60 -0.54
N ALA A 101 -0.41 -8.83 -1.21
CA ALA A 101 -1.59 -8.22 -0.60
C ALA A 101 -2.87 -8.74 -1.27
N LEU A 102 -3.89 -8.96 -0.46
CA LEU A 102 -5.24 -9.28 -0.87
C LEU A 102 -6.15 -8.12 -0.46
N THR A 103 -7.05 -7.71 -1.34
CA THR A 103 -8.13 -6.76 -1.01
C THR A 103 -9.44 -7.51 -0.97
N VAL A 104 -10.14 -7.43 0.16
CA VAL A 104 -11.49 -8.00 0.33
C VAL A 104 -12.49 -6.90 0.65
N GLN A 105 -13.73 -7.10 0.23
CA GLN A 105 -14.83 -6.18 0.50
C GLN A 105 -15.63 -6.70 1.69
N VAL A 106 -15.77 -5.87 2.73
CA VAL A 106 -16.54 -6.17 3.93
C VAL A 106 -17.71 -5.21 4.03
N ASP A 107 -18.90 -5.71 4.32
CA ASP A 107 -20.11 -4.90 4.40
C ASP A 107 -20.08 -3.89 5.56
N GLU A 108 -20.77 -2.76 5.38
CA GLU A 108 -20.87 -1.67 6.38
C GLU A 108 -21.37 -2.16 7.75
N ILE A 109 -22.17 -3.23 7.79
CA ILE A 109 -22.69 -3.79 9.04
C ILE A 109 -21.59 -4.52 9.84
N ASP A 110 -20.66 -5.17 9.15
CA ASP A 110 -19.65 -6.04 9.78
C ASP A 110 -18.29 -5.35 9.95
N ILE A 111 -18.02 -4.27 9.20
CA ILE A 111 -16.72 -3.58 9.24
C ILE A 111 -16.35 -3.06 10.63
N GLY A 112 -17.35 -2.77 11.48
CA GLY A 112 -17.13 -2.33 12.86
C GLY A 112 -16.49 -3.39 13.77
N LEU A 113 -16.48 -4.66 13.35
CA LEU A 113 -15.84 -5.77 14.06
C LEU A 113 -14.42 -6.06 13.57
N VAL A 114 -14.01 -5.48 12.43
CA VAL A 114 -12.71 -5.74 11.82
C VAL A 114 -11.71 -4.70 12.28
N GLU A 115 -10.58 -5.18 12.81
CA GLU A 115 -9.46 -4.34 13.25
C GLU A 115 -8.16 -4.71 12.53
N VAL A 116 -7.28 -3.71 12.39
CA VAL A 116 -5.93 -3.93 11.86
C VAL A 116 -5.15 -4.81 12.83
N GLY A 117 -4.48 -5.83 12.30
CA GLY A 117 -3.74 -6.81 13.10
C GLY A 117 -4.49 -8.10 13.40
N LEU A 118 -5.79 -8.20 13.07
CA LEU A 118 -6.53 -9.45 13.23
C LEU A 118 -5.95 -10.56 12.35
N PRO A 119 -5.89 -11.81 12.87
CA PRO A 119 -5.45 -12.96 12.09
C PRO A 119 -6.49 -13.32 11.03
N VAL A 120 -6.00 -13.67 9.85
CA VAL A 120 -6.82 -14.04 8.69
C VAL A 120 -6.32 -15.37 8.13
N ARG A 121 -7.26 -16.25 7.78
CA ARG A 121 -6.99 -17.47 7.02
C ARG A 121 -7.40 -17.25 5.58
N VAL A 122 -6.46 -17.42 4.65
CA VAL A 122 -6.71 -17.22 3.22
C VAL A 122 -6.64 -18.55 2.49
N GLU A 123 -7.65 -18.83 1.68
CA GLU A 123 -7.72 -19.96 0.76
C GLU A 123 -7.73 -19.44 -0.67
N LEU A 124 -6.94 -20.04 -1.55
CA LEU A 124 -6.85 -19.63 -2.96
C LEU A 124 -7.59 -20.64 -3.82
N ASP A 125 -8.41 -20.17 -4.77
CA ASP A 125 -9.17 -21.06 -5.67
C ASP A 125 -8.24 -21.99 -6.48
N GLY A 126 -7.03 -21.51 -6.79
CA GLY A 126 -6.02 -22.30 -7.48
C GLY A 126 -5.29 -23.32 -6.60
N LEU A 127 -5.44 -23.23 -5.27
CA LEU A 127 -4.78 -24.08 -4.26
C LEU A 127 -5.73 -24.38 -3.08
N PRO A 128 -6.85 -25.10 -3.32
CA PRO A 128 -7.94 -25.25 -2.35
C PRO A 128 -7.58 -26.05 -1.09
N ASP A 129 -6.47 -26.81 -1.09
CA ASP A 129 -6.05 -27.62 0.05
C ASP A 129 -4.99 -26.93 0.94
N VAL A 130 -4.72 -25.64 0.71
CA VAL A 130 -3.69 -24.89 1.42
C VAL A 130 -4.27 -23.61 2.01
N GLN A 131 -4.27 -23.53 3.35
CA GLN A 131 -4.57 -22.29 4.07
C GLN A 131 -3.28 -21.51 4.29
N PHE A 132 -3.31 -20.24 3.92
CA PHE A 132 -2.20 -19.33 4.12
C PHE A 132 -2.49 -18.39 5.30
N PRO A 133 -1.56 -18.26 6.25
CA PRO A 133 -1.69 -17.29 7.32
C PRO A 133 -1.56 -15.88 6.75
N ALA A 134 -2.42 -14.99 7.23
CA ALA A 134 -2.43 -13.60 6.83
C ALA A 134 -2.86 -12.70 7.99
N THR A 135 -2.75 -11.41 7.80
CA THR A 135 -3.11 -10.41 8.81
C THR A 135 -3.76 -9.21 8.14
N VAL A 136 -4.79 -8.65 8.77
CA VAL A 136 -5.38 -7.38 8.32
C VAL A 136 -4.31 -6.29 8.41
N SER A 137 -3.95 -5.71 7.26
CA SER A 137 -2.92 -4.67 7.16
C SER A 137 -3.50 -3.26 7.14
N SER A 138 -4.71 -3.10 6.59
CA SER A 138 -5.33 -1.78 6.43
C SER A 138 -6.84 -1.91 6.22
N ILE A 139 -7.57 -0.88 6.63
CA ILE A 139 -9.01 -0.75 6.36
C ILE A 139 -9.21 0.60 5.68
N ALA A 140 -9.87 0.61 4.52
CA ALA A 140 -10.16 1.83 3.80
C ALA A 140 -11.10 2.72 4.64
N PRO A 141 -10.82 4.03 4.78
CA PRO A 141 -11.67 4.93 5.56
C PRO A 141 -12.97 5.31 4.82
N LEU A 142 -13.02 5.04 3.50
CA LEU A 142 -14.14 5.40 2.64
C LEU A 142 -14.78 4.14 2.08
N GLY A 143 -16.05 3.93 2.40
CA GLY A 143 -16.86 2.85 1.82
C GLY A 143 -17.22 3.16 0.37
N THR A 144 -17.36 2.10 -0.44
CA THR A 144 -17.79 2.19 -1.83
C THR A 144 -19.20 1.59 -1.96
N PRO A 145 -20.18 2.33 -2.50
CA PRO A 145 -21.49 1.78 -2.76
C PRO A 145 -21.45 0.93 -4.04
N SER A 146 -21.85 -0.34 -3.94
CA SER A 146 -21.99 -1.26 -5.06
C SER A 146 -23.31 -2.02 -4.95
N GLY A 147 -24.17 -1.90 -5.96
CA GLY A 147 -25.46 -2.62 -5.96
C GLY A 147 -26.44 -2.24 -4.84
N GLY A 148 -26.25 -1.07 -4.19
CA GLY A 148 -27.07 -0.62 -3.07
C GLY A 148 -26.59 -1.08 -1.70
N ILE A 149 -25.47 -1.81 -1.64
CA ILE A 149 -24.77 -2.18 -0.41
C ILE A 149 -23.50 -1.31 -0.34
N VAL A 150 -23.19 -0.81 0.85
CA VAL A 150 -21.93 -0.09 1.12
C VAL A 150 -20.95 -1.10 1.67
N SER A 151 -19.80 -1.24 1.03
CA SER A 151 -18.72 -2.13 1.47
C SER A 151 -17.41 -1.36 1.57
N TYR A 152 -16.54 -1.81 2.46
CA TYR A 152 -15.25 -1.22 2.74
C TYR A 152 -14.15 -2.17 2.27
N ASP A 153 -13.16 -1.61 1.56
CA ASP A 153 -11.99 -2.37 1.15
C ASP A 153 -11.08 -2.61 2.36
N VAL A 154 -10.83 -3.87 2.66
CA VAL A 154 -9.91 -4.32 3.70
C VAL A 154 -8.70 -4.95 3.02
N GLY A 155 -7.53 -4.40 3.32
CA GLY A 155 -6.25 -4.94 2.89
C GLY A 155 -5.75 -6.00 3.85
N ILE A 156 -5.33 -7.14 3.31
CA ILE A 156 -4.81 -8.29 4.03
C ILE A 156 -3.41 -8.58 3.50
N ALA A 157 -2.43 -8.62 4.39
CA ALA A 157 -1.06 -9.00 4.06
C ALA A 157 -0.92 -10.53 4.19
N LEU A 158 -0.63 -11.18 3.06
CA LEU A 158 -0.42 -12.62 2.99
C LEU A 158 1.01 -12.97 3.38
N GLN A 159 1.18 -13.86 4.35
CA GLN A 159 2.50 -14.30 4.81
C GLN A 159 2.86 -15.63 4.17
N THR A 160 3.40 -15.58 2.95
CA THR A 160 3.81 -16.79 2.22
C THR A 160 4.96 -16.52 1.25
N ASP A 161 5.89 -17.47 1.18
CA ASP A 161 6.94 -17.55 0.16
C ASP A 161 6.63 -18.64 -0.89
N ASP A 162 5.41 -19.16 -0.90
CA ASP A 162 5.02 -20.24 -1.82
C ASP A 162 4.92 -19.71 -3.26
N SER A 163 5.91 -20.07 -4.08
CA SER A 163 6.01 -19.73 -5.51
C SER A 163 4.81 -20.15 -6.37
N ARG A 164 3.89 -20.98 -5.87
CA ARG A 164 2.65 -21.34 -6.57
C ARG A 164 1.63 -20.22 -6.51
N VAL A 165 1.70 -19.35 -5.51
CA VAL A 165 0.82 -18.17 -5.38
C VAL A 165 1.19 -17.15 -6.44
N ARG A 166 0.19 -16.68 -7.19
CA ARG A 166 0.39 -15.69 -8.27
C ARG A 166 -0.58 -14.53 -8.09
N ILE A 167 -0.12 -13.34 -8.46
CA ILE A 167 -0.96 -12.15 -8.51
C ILE A 167 -2.10 -12.37 -9.52
N GLY A 168 -3.28 -11.91 -9.16
CA GLY A 168 -4.50 -12.07 -9.95
C GLY A 168 -5.27 -13.37 -9.70
N MET A 169 -4.81 -14.22 -8.77
CA MET A 169 -5.63 -15.33 -8.27
C MET A 169 -6.81 -14.81 -7.45
N THR A 170 -7.94 -15.51 -7.54
CA THR A 170 -9.09 -15.32 -6.64
C THR A 170 -8.83 -16.05 -5.32
N ALA A 171 -9.27 -15.42 -4.23
CA ALA A 171 -9.05 -15.89 -2.89
C ALA A 171 -10.29 -15.68 -2.02
N GLU A 172 -10.50 -16.56 -1.07
CA GLU A 172 -11.43 -16.41 0.04
C GLU A 172 -10.65 -16.13 1.31
N ALA A 173 -11.11 -15.15 2.11
CA ALA A 173 -10.46 -14.78 3.36
C ALA A 173 -11.45 -14.89 4.52
N THR A 174 -11.06 -15.66 5.53
CA THR A 174 -11.78 -15.74 6.81
C THR A 174 -11.04 -14.91 7.85
N ILE A 175 -11.59 -13.76 8.19
CA ILE A 175 -11.07 -12.89 9.26
C ILE A 175 -11.56 -13.43 10.60
N VAL A 176 -10.62 -13.71 11.51
CA VAL A 176 -10.95 -14.22 12.85
C VAL A 176 -11.08 -13.04 13.80
N ILE A 177 -12.32 -12.70 14.17
CA ILE A 177 -12.64 -11.57 15.05
C ILE A 177 -12.38 -11.93 16.51
N GLU A 178 -12.79 -13.13 16.92
CA GLU A 178 -12.61 -13.66 18.27
C GLU A 178 -12.33 -15.16 18.18
N GLU A 179 -11.39 -15.63 18.99
CA GLU A 179 -11.06 -17.05 19.15
C GLU A 179 -10.87 -17.32 20.63
N GLN A 180 -11.65 -18.25 21.18
CA GLN A 180 -11.42 -18.78 22.52
C GLN A 180 -11.07 -20.26 22.43
N SER A 181 -10.11 -20.66 23.26
CA SER A 181 -9.67 -22.04 23.41
C SER A 181 -10.00 -22.51 24.82
N GLU A 182 -10.07 -23.84 25.01
CA GLU A 182 -10.34 -24.46 26.31
C GLU A 182 -11.72 -24.11 26.89
N VAL A 183 -12.74 -24.07 26.04
CA VAL A 183 -14.14 -23.81 26.43
C VAL A 183 -15.02 -25.04 26.30
N LEU A 184 -16.02 -25.16 27.17
CA LEU A 184 -17.07 -26.18 27.03
C LEU A 184 -18.05 -25.77 25.95
N VAL A 185 -18.22 -26.61 24.94
CA VAL A 185 -19.18 -26.38 23.86
C VAL A 185 -20.30 -27.40 23.92
N VAL A 186 -21.52 -26.95 23.69
CA VAL A 186 -22.70 -27.80 23.59
C VAL A 186 -23.36 -27.54 22.23
N PRO A 187 -23.76 -28.58 21.47
CA PRO A 187 -24.52 -28.38 20.26
C PRO A 187 -25.84 -27.68 20.55
N ASN A 188 -26.21 -26.71 19.71
CA ASN A 188 -27.38 -25.86 19.90
C ASN A 188 -28.69 -26.66 20.02
N LEU A 189 -28.73 -27.90 19.53
CA LEU A 189 -29.85 -28.82 19.64
C LEU A 189 -30.18 -29.26 21.08
N TYR A 190 -29.19 -29.30 21.97
CA TYR A 190 -29.37 -29.70 23.38
C TYR A 190 -29.74 -28.52 24.28
N ILE A 191 -29.67 -27.30 23.76
CA ILE A 191 -29.90 -26.08 24.49
C ILE A 191 -31.38 -25.70 24.40
N ARG A 192 -32.07 -25.64 25.54
CA ARG A 192 -33.44 -25.17 25.65
C ARG A 192 -33.46 -23.76 26.23
N ARG A 193 -34.10 -22.83 25.52
CA ARG A 193 -34.35 -21.47 26.04
C ARG A 193 -35.80 -21.33 26.45
N ASP A 194 -36.02 -20.98 27.72
CA ASP A 194 -37.34 -20.60 28.17
C ASP A 194 -37.69 -19.19 27.65
N ARG A 195 -38.80 -19.09 26.91
CA ARG A 195 -39.24 -17.83 26.31
C ARG A 195 -39.84 -16.86 27.33
N ALA A 196 -40.26 -17.32 28.49
CA ALA A 196 -40.86 -16.47 29.53
C ALA A 196 -39.81 -15.78 30.40
N SER A 197 -38.79 -16.52 30.83
CA SER A 197 -37.70 -16.01 31.68
C SER A 197 -36.46 -15.56 30.90
N GLY A 198 -36.29 -16.03 29.66
CA GLY A 198 -35.06 -15.83 28.89
C GLY A 198 -33.89 -16.71 29.34
N GLN A 199 -34.09 -17.53 30.37
CA GLN A 199 -33.06 -18.43 30.90
C GLN A 199 -32.83 -19.60 29.95
N THR A 200 -31.62 -20.14 30.00
CA THR A 200 -31.16 -21.19 29.11
C THR A 200 -30.80 -22.41 29.92
N PHE A 201 -31.22 -23.59 29.47
CA PHE A 201 -31.11 -24.84 30.20
C PHE A 201 -30.57 -25.94 29.29
N VAL A 202 -29.87 -26.88 29.89
CA VAL A 202 -29.45 -28.14 29.26
C VAL A 202 -29.82 -29.28 30.18
N ASN A 203 -30.24 -30.39 29.58
CA ASN A 203 -30.54 -31.61 30.30
C ASN A 203 -29.28 -32.47 30.40
N VAL A 204 -28.89 -32.83 31.62
CA VAL A 204 -27.73 -33.67 31.91
C VAL A 204 -28.21 -35.02 32.42
N LEU A 205 -27.67 -36.09 31.87
CA LEU A 205 -27.87 -37.45 32.32
C LEU A 205 -26.91 -37.75 33.48
N ARG A 206 -27.45 -38.14 34.62
CA ARG A 206 -26.68 -38.58 35.78
C ARG A 206 -26.45 -40.10 35.74
N ASP A 207 -25.50 -40.57 36.53
CA ASP A 207 -25.11 -41.99 36.61
C ASP A 207 -26.25 -42.94 37.02
N ASP A 208 -27.34 -42.41 37.59
CA ASP A 208 -28.53 -43.14 38.01
C ASP A 208 -29.63 -43.20 36.93
N ASP A 209 -29.29 -42.90 35.67
CA ASP A 209 -30.18 -42.79 34.51
C ASP A 209 -31.26 -41.71 34.66
N THR A 210 -31.10 -40.76 35.60
CA THR A 210 -32.01 -39.61 35.73
C THR A 210 -31.53 -38.43 34.89
N VAL A 211 -32.49 -37.68 34.35
CA VAL A 211 -32.23 -36.45 33.60
C VAL A 211 -32.50 -35.26 34.51
N GLU A 212 -31.47 -34.45 34.74
CA GLU A 212 -31.53 -33.21 35.50
C GLU A 212 -31.44 -32.00 34.56
N GLU A 213 -32.38 -31.06 34.68
CA GLU A 213 -32.33 -29.81 33.93
C GLU A 213 -31.45 -28.81 34.69
N ILE A 214 -30.35 -28.39 34.07
CA ILE A 214 -29.39 -27.46 34.66
C ILE A 214 -29.46 -26.13 33.91
N GLU A 215 -29.58 -25.03 34.67
CA GLU A 215 -29.47 -23.68 34.11
C GLU A 215 -28.02 -23.41 33.71
N ILE A 216 -27.84 -22.95 32.48
CA ILE A 216 -26.53 -22.65 31.91
C ILE A 216 -26.44 -21.18 31.48
N THR A 217 -25.23 -20.63 31.62
CA THR A 217 -24.90 -19.32 31.04
C THR A 217 -24.12 -19.53 29.75
N LEU A 218 -24.64 -19.00 28.64
CA LEU A 218 -23.97 -19.06 27.35
C LEU A 218 -22.96 -17.93 27.17
N GLY A 219 -21.84 -18.26 26.54
CA GLY A 219 -20.84 -17.32 26.04
C GLY A 219 -21.01 -17.07 24.54
N MET A 220 -19.93 -17.24 23.78
CA MET A 220 -19.96 -17.16 22.32
C MET A 220 -20.93 -18.18 21.72
N GLN A 221 -21.78 -17.73 20.80
CA GLN A 221 -22.77 -18.56 20.14
C GLN A 221 -22.39 -18.74 18.68
N GLY A 222 -21.98 -19.95 18.32
CA GLY A 222 -21.74 -20.35 16.94
C GLY A 222 -23.03 -20.80 16.24
N ARG A 223 -22.89 -21.15 14.96
CA ARG A 223 -24.01 -21.62 14.13
C ARG A 223 -24.58 -22.96 14.64
N ASP A 224 -23.70 -23.90 14.96
CA ASP A 224 -24.08 -25.27 15.33
C ASP A 224 -23.87 -25.57 16.82
N THR A 225 -22.92 -24.89 17.45
CA THR A 225 -22.52 -25.08 18.85
C THR A 225 -22.47 -23.73 19.56
N SER A 226 -22.69 -23.74 20.87
CA SER A 226 -22.53 -22.57 21.73
C SER A 226 -21.61 -22.90 22.89
N GLU A 227 -20.85 -21.90 23.31
CA GLU A 227 -20.01 -21.92 24.49
C GLU A 227 -20.87 -21.89 25.77
N VAL A 228 -20.51 -22.70 26.75
CA VAL A 228 -21.10 -22.70 28.09
C VAL A 228 -20.09 -22.17 29.10
N VAL A 229 -20.36 -20.98 29.63
CA VAL A 229 -19.50 -20.29 30.60
C VAL A 229 -19.71 -20.83 32.02
N SER A 230 -20.93 -21.26 32.33
CA SER A 230 -21.26 -21.84 33.63
C SER A 230 -22.46 -22.77 33.56
N GLY A 231 -22.54 -23.69 34.52
CA GLY A 231 -23.64 -24.65 34.68
C GLY A 231 -23.29 -26.09 34.29
N LEU A 232 -22.22 -26.30 33.51
CA LEU A 232 -21.75 -27.63 33.12
C LEU A 232 -20.27 -27.82 33.47
N GLN A 233 -19.86 -29.09 33.59
CA GLN A 233 -18.48 -29.51 33.78
C GLN A 233 -18.04 -30.42 32.63
N GLU A 234 -16.72 -30.48 32.42
CA GLU A 234 -16.14 -31.42 31.46
C GLU A 234 -16.50 -32.87 31.85
N GLY A 235 -17.03 -33.62 30.89
CA GLY A 235 -17.51 -35.00 31.09
C GLY A 235 -19.00 -35.14 31.39
N ASP A 236 -19.75 -34.04 31.59
CA ASP A 236 -21.21 -34.12 31.71
C ASP A 236 -21.86 -34.63 30.41
N LEU A 237 -22.72 -35.63 30.53
CA LEU A 237 -23.46 -36.20 29.40
C LEU A 237 -24.76 -35.42 29.16
N VAL A 238 -24.82 -34.67 28.06
CA VAL A 238 -26.01 -33.90 27.69
C VAL A 238 -27.00 -34.75 26.89
N ALA A 239 -28.29 -34.63 27.19
CA ALA A 239 -29.35 -35.43 26.56
C ALA A 239 -30.43 -34.53 25.94
N ILE A 240 -30.99 -34.93 24.80
CA ILE A 240 -32.21 -34.30 24.27
C ILE A 240 -33.38 -34.90 25.03
N ASP A 241 -34.18 -34.06 25.70
CA ASP A 241 -35.51 -34.49 26.14
C ASP A 241 -36.43 -34.56 24.92
N LEU A 242 -36.37 -35.70 24.23
CA LEU A 242 -37.41 -36.13 23.31
C LEU A 242 -38.54 -36.61 24.19
N GLY A 243 -39.49 -35.72 24.49
CA GLY A 243 -40.72 -36.07 25.19
C GLY A 243 -41.32 -37.34 24.57
N GLY A 244 -41.18 -38.45 25.29
CA GLY A 244 -41.68 -39.76 24.90
C GLY A 244 -40.77 -40.59 23.97
N GLY A 245 -39.79 -41.28 24.56
CA GLY A 245 -39.32 -42.59 24.09
C GLY A 245 -38.20 -42.59 23.03
N GLY A 246 -36.96 -42.71 23.52
CA GLY A 246 -35.80 -43.10 22.72
C GLY A 246 -34.68 -42.06 22.75
N VAL A 247 -33.72 -42.23 23.66
CA VAL A 247 -32.52 -41.40 23.80
C VAL A 247 -31.47 -41.77 22.74
N ASN A 248 -30.99 -40.78 21.99
CA ASN A 248 -29.78 -40.88 21.16
C ASN A 248 -28.65 -40.16 21.92
N PHE A 249 -27.49 -40.81 22.04
CA PHE A 249 -26.34 -40.34 22.81
C PHE A 249 -25.23 -39.80 21.90
N LEU A 250 -24.52 -38.76 22.37
CA LEU A 250 -23.20 -38.38 21.88
C LEU A 250 -22.32 -38.02 23.09
N GLU A 251 -21.15 -38.67 23.22
CA GLU A 251 -20.13 -38.36 24.23
C GLU A 251 -19.37 -37.08 23.82
N GLY A 252 -19.27 -36.10 24.72
CA GLY A 252 -18.53 -34.85 24.50
C GLY A 252 -17.02 -35.05 24.52
N ARG A 253 -16.30 -34.38 23.61
CA ARG A 253 -14.83 -34.19 23.61
C ARG A 253 -14.50 -32.72 23.47
#